data_AF-A0A7V4IXD3-F1
#
_entry.id   AF-A0A7V4IXD3-F1
#
_cell.length_a   1.000
_cell.length_b   1.000
_cell.length_c   1.000
_cell.angle_alpha   90.00
_cell.angle_beta   90.00
_cell.angle_gamma   90.00
#
_symmetry.space_group_name_H-M   'P 1'
#
loop_
_entity.id
_entity.type
_entity.pdbx_description
1 polymer ?
#
loop_
_entity_poly.entity_id
_entity_poly.type
_entity_poly.pdbx_seq_one_letter_code
_entity_poly.pdbx_strand_id
1 'polypeptide(L)'
;EMLTGSVPIPGDNPIQVAMRCQTEPPPSAMRVNPGVPRALDGIVLKAMQREVGERYASVGDMLADLRTVRDALRFGRTLTWSPLDRASAPPATQVSAGVEPPRARPASPRPPEQAESRPESGTKGATLKSSPAQDDRVPPALKVALLAVLGVIVVAVVVGLGVFMATFRKPEEKRLPQLVGMKLEDARLAAEKVNVRLVPYEEWNDAEPGTIFKSEVEAGRIVPPGHSVRVWVSKGSRMVWVPQLTNLSKDEAEAALTKAGLTLGTVDRAFSDRVPLDYVISQEPRKGERVPRGTAVNLVMSDGPKETDGAAPSFPGPPEPAPEPSADSAVESTQDFRITIRDGRGARRVRVEYDDADGTHTAFDGIQGEGELVVPAVRVRGTSVTVRVYYDDDPDPATTFKQPIRRRSRE
;
A
#
# COMPACT_ATOMS: atom_id res chain seq x y z
N GLU A 1 7.97 -24.66 5.88
CA GLU A 1 7.15 -24.39 4.68
C GLU A 1 7.77 -23.32 3.79
N MET A 2 7.70 -22.01 4.08
CA MET A 2 8.31 -20.99 3.20
C MET A 2 9.80 -21.21 2.91
N LEU A 3 10.55 -21.74 3.88
CA LEU A 3 11.98 -22.03 3.75
C LEU A 3 12.29 -23.36 3.03
N THR A 4 11.34 -24.30 3.04
CA THR A 4 11.55 -25.70 2.63
C THR A 4 10.75 -26.10 1.40
N GLY A 5 9.73 -25.33 1.00
CA GLY A 5 8.80 -25.66 -0.08
C GLY A 5 7.83 -26.80 0.22
N SER A 6 8.01 -27.50 1.34
CA SER A 6 7.21 -28.65 1.77
C SER A 6 6.74 -28.50 3.23
N VAL A 7 5.69 -29.25 3.58
CA VAL A 7 5.23 -29.40 4.96
C VAL A 7 6.31 -30.03 5.83
N PRO A 8 6.50 -29.59 7.09
CA PRO A 8 7.58 -30.10 7.93
C PRO A 8 7.44 -31.59 8.24
N ILE A 9 6.22 -32.03 8.56
CA ILE A 9 5.92 -33.42 8.90
C ILE A 9 4.86 -33.92 7.90
N PRO A 10 5.25 -34.66 6.85
CA PRO A 10 4.30 -35.22 5.91
C PRO A 10 3.48 -36.34 6.56
N GLY A 11 2.25 -36.54 6.10
CA GLY A 11 1.42 -37.68 6.49
C GLY A 11 0.17 -37.78 5.62
N ASP A 12 -0.26 -39.02 5.35
CA ASP A 12 -1.39 -39.29 4.45
C ASP A 12 -2.75 -39.07 5.15
N ASN A 13 -2.76 -39.01 6.49
CA ASN A 13 -3.95 -38.71 7.28
C ASN A 13 -3.63 -37.80 8.49
N PRO A 14 -4.63 -37.04 9.00
CA PRO A 14 -4.42 -36.10 10.11
C PRO A 14 -3.96 -36.75 11.42
N ILE A 15 -4.35 -38.01 11.66
CA ILE A 15 -4.00 -38.74 12.89
C ILE A 15 -2.51 -39.11 12.89
N GLN A 16 -1.96 -39.54 11.75
CA GLN A 16 -0.54 -39.83 11.57
C GLN A 16 0.30 -38.57 11.71
N VAL A 17 -0.15 -37.45 11.14
CA VAL A 17 0.54 -36.15 11.32
C VAL A 17 0.54 -35.77 12.80
N ALA A 18 -0.60 -35.87 13.49
CA ALA A 18 -0.67 -35.58 14.92
C ALA A 18 0.23 -36.50 15.76
N MET A 19 0.27 -37.79 15.46
CA MET A 19 1.13 -38.76 16.14
C MET A 19 2.61 -38.44 15.91
N ARG A 20 3.02 -38.16 14.67
CA ARG A 20 4.41 -37.78 14.34
C ARG A 20 4.81 -36.46 15.00
N CYS A 21 3.93 -35.46 15.01
CA CYS A 21 4.15 -34.22 15.77
C CYS A 21 4.36 -34.48 17.28
N GLN A 22 3.85 -35.59 17.83
CA GLN A 22 4.01 -35.96 19.22
C GLN A 22 5.27 -36.81 19.50
N THR A 23 5.73 -37.61 18.53
CA THR A 23 6.85 -38.56 18.74
C THR A 23 8.17 -38.11 18.14
N GLU A 24 8.16 -37.38 17.03
CA GLU A 24 9.36 -37.02 16.26
C GLU A 24 9.81 -35.58 16.57
N PRO A 25 11.12 -35.32 16.69
CA PRO A 25 11.64 -33.96 16.84
C PRO A 25 11.43 -33.15 15.55
N PRO A 26 11.31 -31.81 15.64
CA PRO A 26 11.11 -30.98 14.47
C PRO A 26 12.28 -31.11 13.48
N PRO A 27 12.01 -31.32 12.19
CA PRO A 27 13.06 -31.46 11.20
C PRO A 27 13.74 -30.11 10.94
N SER A 28 15.07 -30.13 10.83
CA SER A 28 15.86 -28.96 10.44
C SER A 28 15.57 -28.60 8.98
N ALA A 29 15.23 -27.33 8.74
CA ALA A 29 15.01 -26.79 7.41
C ALA A 29 16.29 -26.85 6.56
N MET A 30 17.46 -26.76 7.19
CA MET A 30 18.76 -26.83 6.53
C MET A 30 19.04 -28.20 5.89
N ARG A 31 18.46 -29.28 6.41
CA ARG A 31 18.56 -30.62 5.78
C ARG A 31 17.81 -30.69 4.45
N VAL A 32 16.73 -29.93 4.30
CA VAL A 32 15.90 -29.92 3.09
C VAL A 32 16.40 -28.86 2.11
N ASN A 33 16.78 -27.69 2.62
CA ASN A 33 17.29 -26.57 1.84
C ASN A 33 18.62 -26.07 2.46
N PRO A 34 19.78 -26.49 1.91
CA PRO A 34 21.10 -26.07 2.39
C PRO A 34 21.36 -24.55 2.28
N GLY A 35 20.54 -23.81 1.51
CA GLY A 35 20.62 -22.36 1.41
C GLY A 35 20.08 -21.61 2.64
N VAL A 36 19.40 -22.29 3.57
CA VAL A 36 18.88 -21.67 4.81
C VAL A 36 20.03 -21.43 5.79
N PRO A 37 20.27 -20.19 6.25
CA PRO A 37 21.31 -19.92 7.24
C PRO A 37 21.04 -20.62 8.58
N ARG A 38 22.11 -21.10 9.25
CA ARG A 38 22.03 -21.78 10.55
C ARG A 38 21.25 -20.98 11.61
N ALA A 39 21.44 -19.66 11.65
CA ALA A 39 20.70 -18.79 12.56
C ALA A 39 19.19 -18.85 12.33
N LEU A 40 18.76 -18.85 11.07
CA LEU A 40 17.34 -18.90 10.72
C LEU A 40 16.75 -20.28 11.04
N ASP A 41 17.47 -21.35 10.73
CA ASP A 41 17.08 -22.73 11.10
C ASP A 41 16.92 -22.87 12.63
N GLY A 42 17.85 -22.31 13.39
CA GLY A 42 17.80 -22.29 14.86
C GLY A 42 16.57 -21.58 15.44
N ILE A 43 16.15 -20.45 14.84
CA ILE A 43 14.93 -19.75 15.24
C ILE A 43 13.69 -20.62 14.99
N VAL A 44 13.61 -21.27 13.82
CA VAL A 44 12.49 -22.17 13.48
C VAL A 44 12.45 -23.35 14.44
N LEU A 45 13.58 -24.02 14.67
CA LEU A 45 13.68 -25.16 15.58
C LEU A 45 13.30 -24.78 17.01
N LYS A 46 13.74 -23.60 17.49
CA LYS A 46 13.38 -23.10 18.83
C LYS A 46 11.88 -22.83 18.93
N ALA A 47 11.26 -22.24 17.91
CA ALA A 47 9.82 -22.01 17.88
C ALA A 47 8.99 -23.32 17.83
N MET A 48 9.55 -24.36 17.21
CA MET A 48 8.94 -25.69 17.07
C MET A 48 9.23 -26.65 18.23
N GLN A 49 9.89 -26.21 19.31
CA GLN A 49 10.18 -27.07 20.45
C GLN A 49 8.92 -27.68 21.07
N ARG A 50 9.01 -28.90 21.58
CA ARG A 50 7.87 -29.59 22.19
C ARG A 50 7.41 -28.90 23.47
N GLU A 51 8.36 -28.72 24.39
CA GLU A 51 8.12 -28.10 25.69
C GLU A 51 8.01 -26.58 25.55
N VAL A 52 7.02 -25.99 26.19
CA VAL A 52 6.79 -24.54 26.14
C VAL A 52 7.98 -23.77 26.72
N GLY A 53 8.64 -24.32 27.74
CA GLY A 53 9.81 -23.70 28.37
C GLY A 53 11.05 -23.63 27.48
N GLU A 54 11.14 -24.49 26.46
CA GLU A 54 12.25 -24.52 25.49
C GLU A 54 12.00 -23.59 24.29
N ARG A 55 10.77 -23.11 24.13
CA ARG A 55 10.40 -22.12 23.11
C ARG A 55 10.85 -20.71 23.51
N TYR A 56 10.55 -19.75 22.66
CA TYR A 56 10.67 -18.35 23.00
C TYR A 56 9.73 -17.98 24.15
N ALA A 57 10.29 -17.37 25.20
CA ALA A 57 9.50 -16.87 26.33
C ALA A 57 8.51 -15.77 25.90
N SER A 58 8.89 -14.96 24.91
CA SER A 58 8.03 -13.92 24.36
C SER A 58 8.15 -13.78 22.84
N VAL A 59 7.11 -13.22 22.21
CA VAL A 59 7.14 -12.81 20.80
C VAL A 59 8.22 -11.76 20.55
N GLY A 60 8.52 -10.92 21.55
CA GLY A 60 9.57 -9.91 21.49
C GLY A 60 10.96 -10.52 21.28
N ASP A 61 11.28 -11.60 21.99
CA ASP A 61 12.56 -12.30 21.87
C ASP A 61 12.72 -12.94 20.49
N MET A 62 11.66 -13.55 19.97
CA MET A 62 11.65 -14.11 18.62
C MET A 62 11.83 -13.03 17.55
N LEU A 63 11.14 -11.88 17.71
CA LEU A 63 11.25 -10.75 16.80
C LEU A 63 12.66 -10.14 16.82
N ALA A 64 13.32 -10.09 17.98
CA ALA A 64 14.69 -9.61 18.10
C ALA A 64 15.66 -10.48 17.28
N ASP A 65 15.61 -11.80 17.44
CA ASP A 65 16.45 -12.73 16.67
C ASP A 65 16.16 -12.63 15.14
N LEU A 66 14.88 -12.52 14.74
CA LEU A 66 14.51 -12.34 13.33
C LEU A 66 15.04 -11.01 12.74
N ARG A 67 15.02 -9.92 13.51
CA ARG A 67 15.59 -8.64 13.09
C ARG A 67 17.10 -8.73 12.93
N THR A 68 17.80 -9.42 13.84
CA THR A 68 19.23 -9.67 13.71
C THR A 68 19.56 -10.45 12.44
N VAL A 69 18.76 -11.47 12.08
CA VAL A 69 18.91 -12.21 10.81
C VAL A 69 18.70 -11.30 9.61
N ARG A 70 17.61 -10.52 9.59
CA ARG A 70 17.31 -9.57 8.50
C ARG A 70 18.44 -8.56 8.30
N ASP A 71 18.93 -7.97 9.38
CA ASP A 71 19.94 -6.94 9.31
C ASP A 71 21.29 -7.54 8.87
N ALA A 72 21.64 -8.73 9.35
CA ALA A 72 22.81 -9.46 8.87
C ALA A 72 22.75 -9.78 7.37
N LEU A 73 21.59 -10.23 6.86
CA LEU A 73 21.41 -10.46 5.42
C LEU A 73 21.53 -9.17 4.60
N ARG A 74 21.04 -8.04 5.11
CA ARG A 74 21.17 -6.73 4.44
C ARG A 74 22.61 -6.23 4.37
N PHE A 75 23.39 -6.48 5.41
CA PHE A 75 24.76 -5.97 5.54
C PHE A 75 25.84 -7.03 5.24
N GLY A 76 25.47 -8.19 4.70
CA GLY A 76 26.41 -9.25 4.33
C GLY A 76 27.17 -9.88 5.51
N ARG A 77 26.58 -9.89 6.73
CA ARG A 77 27.20 -10.49 7.91
C ARG A 77 26.96 -11.99 7.96
N THR A 78 27.88 -12.73 8.57
CA THR A 78 27.77 -14.20 8.72
C THR A 78 26.69 -14.59 9.74
N LEU A 79 25.92 -15.62 9.42
CA LEU A 79 24.77 -16.10 10.20
C LEU A 79 25.01 -17.51 10.75
N THR A 80 26.09 -17.66 11.51
CA THR A 80 26.56 -18.95 12.04
C THR A 80 26.09 -19.25 13.46
N TRP A 81 25.53 -18.28 14.18
CA TRP A 81 24.99 -18.42 15.53
C TRP A 81 23.61 -19.09 15.51
N SER A 82 23.18 -19.70 16.62
CA SER A 82 21.81 -20.19 16.80
C SER A 82 21.25 -19.82 18.18
N PRO A 83 19.96 -19.48 18.30
CA PRO A 83 19.28 -19.30 19.60
C PRO A 83 19.29 -20.55 20.50
N LEU A 84 19.49 -21.74 19.90
CA LEU A 84 19.62 -23.01 20.61
C LEU A 84 20.98 -23.11 21.32
N ASP A 85 22.04 -22.55 20.74
CA ASP A 85 23.37 -22.54 21.36
C ASP A 85 23.38 -21.70 22.66
N ARG A 86 22.53 -20.66 22.71
CA ARG A 86 22.39 -19.74 23.84
C ARG A 86 21.74 -20.40 25.07
N ALA A 87 20.94 -21.46 24.87
CA ALA A 87 20.32 -22.25 25.94
C ALA A 87 21.29 -23.28 26.54
N SER A 88 22.35 -23.65 25.81
CA SER A 88 23.37 -24.62 26.26
C SER A 88 24.63 -23.97 26.84
N ALA A 89 24.71 -22.64 26.87
CA ALA A 89 25.80 -21.93 27.53
C ALA A 89 25.66 -22.06 29.06
N PRO A 90 26.72 -22.45 29.81
CA PRO A 90 26.70 -22.32 31.26
C PRO A 90 26.44 -20.86 31.63
N PRO A 91 25.65 -20.57 32.69
CA PRO A 91 25.30 -19.21 33.03
C PRO A 91 26.58 -18.39 33.25
N ALA A 92 26.80 -17.40 32.38
CA ALA A 92 27.87 -16.43 32.55
C ALA A 92 27.64 -15.73 33.89
N THR A 93 28.59 -15.92 34.80
CA THR A 93 28.64 -15.30 36.12
C THR A 93 28.54 -13.78 35.97
N GLN A 94 27.35 -13.24 36.23
CA GLN A 94 27.20 -11.81 36.47
C GLN A 94 27.91 -11.49 37.79
N VAL A 95 28.96 -10.70 37.71
CA VAL A 95 29.64 -10.12 38.87
C VAL A 95 28.67 -9.14 39.51
N SER A 96 27.98 -9.58 40.55
CA SER A 96 27.30 -8.71 41.49
C SER A 96 28.03 -8.79 42.82
N ALA A 97 28.53 -7.65 43.27
CA ALA A 97 29.31 -7.49 44.47
C ALA A 97 28.49 -7.84 45.73
N GLY A 98 29.07 -8.71 46.55
CA GLY A 98 29.01 -8.80 48.02
C GLY A 98 27.66 -8.69 48.73
N VAL A 99 27.21 -9.80 49.35
CA VAL A 99 27.24 -10.01 50.82
C VAL A 99 27.19 -11.53 51.09
N GLU A 100 28.02 -11.96 52.04
CA GLU A 100 28.31 -13.33 52.54
C GLU A 100 27.16 -13.98 53.36
N PRO A 101 27.25 -15.24 53.85
CA PRO A 101 26.17 -16.24 53.73
C PRO A 101 25.57 -16.64 55.10
N PRO A 102 24.65 -17.63 55.11
CA PRO A 102 24.74 -18.64 56.15
C PRO A 102 24.80 -20.06 55.59
N ARG A 103 25.92 -20.71 55.97
CA ARG A 103 26.09 -22.11 56.37
C ARG A 103 25.16 -23.18 55.76
N ALA A 104 25.82 -24.04 54.99
CA ALA A 104 25.42 -25.39 54.65
C ALA A 104 25.12 -26.28 55.86
N ARG A 105 24.14 -27.18 55.67
CA ARG A 105 24.13 -28.58 56.13
C ARG A 105 23.08 -29.38 55.34
N PRO A 106 23.18 -30.71 55.28
CA PRO A 106 23.40 -31.41 54.03
C PRO A 106 22.20 -32.21 53.53
N ALA A 107 22.38 -32.75 52.32
CA ALA A 107 21.58 -33.73 51.61
C ALA A 107 20.69 -34.65 52.47
N SER A 108 19.41 -34.71 52.13
CA SER A 108 18.54 -35.83 52.48
C SER A 108 18.81 -37.00 51.52
N PRO A 109 19.19 -38.18 52.03
CA PRO A 109 19.26 -39.41 51.26
C PRO A 109 17.87 -40.07 51.12
N ARG A 110 17.77 -40.97 50.15
CA ARG A 110 16.66 -41.92 49.93
C ARG A 110 16.19 -42.57 51.24
N PRO A 111 14.91 -42.92 51.41
CA PRO A 111 14.49 -43.86 52.43
C PRO A 111 14.88 -45.29 52.02
N PRO A 112 15.33 -46.13 52.98
CA PRO A 112 15.65 -47.52 52.73
C PRO A 112 14.43 -48.43 52.85
N GLU A 113 14.56 -49.53 52.13
CA GLU A 113 13.86 -50.80 52.21
C GLU A 113 14.28 -51.58 53.46
N GLN A 114 13.31 -52.11 54.21
CA GLN A 114 13.32 -53.32 55.08
C GLN A 114 11.91 -53.42 55.74
N ALA A 115 11.11 -54.48 55.51
CA ALA A 115 11.14 -55.82 56.16
C ALA A 115 11.14 -55.67 57.70
N GLU A 116 10.17 -56.15 58.50
CA GLU A 116 9.48 -57.45 58.62
C GLU A 116 8.08 -57.20 59.25
N SER A 117 7.05 -58.01 59.02
CA SER A 117 6.92 -59.31 59.68
C SER A 117 5.71 -60.09 59.15
N ARG A 118 5.98 -61.34 58.80
CA ARG A 118 5.03 -62.43 58.60
C ARG A 118 4.56 -62.94 59.97
N PRO A 119 3.45 -63.69 60.02
CA PRO A 119 3.69 -65.12 60.17
C PRO A 119 2.84 -65.95 59.20
N GLU A 120 3.53 -66.89 58.57
CA GLU A 120 2.90 -68.11 58.07
C GLU A 120 2.51 -68.99 59.26
N SER A 121 1.32 -69.57 59.19
CA SER A 121 1.04 -70.85 59.83
C SER A 121 0.18 -71.64 58.86
N GLY A 122 0.81 -72.60 58.18
CA GLY A 122 0.11 -73.74 57.64
C GLY A 122 0.11 -74.85 58.68
N THR A 123 -1.01 -75.56 58.84
CA THR A 123 -1.04 -77.03 58.94
C THR A 123 -2.48 -77.53 58.72
N LYS A 124 -2.66 -78.19 57.57
CA LYS A 124 -3.42 -79.40 57.29
C LYS A 124 -4.67 -79.73 58.15
N GLY A 125 -5.81 -79.74 57.46
CA GLY A 125 -6.64 -80.94 57.25
C GLY A 125 -7.45 -81.47 58.43
N ALA A 126 -8.77 -81.41 58.31
CA ALA A 126 -9.66 -82.59 58.36
C ALA A 126 -11.15 -82.18 58.35
N THR A 127 -11.91 -82.86 57.48
CA THR A 127 -13.30 -83.27 57.67
C THR A 127 -14.38 -82.17 57.82
N LEU A 128 -14.99 -81.80 56.68
CA LEU A 128 -16.38 -81.35 56.64
C LEU A 128 -17.29 -82.57 56.79
N LYS A 129 -17.84 -82.76 57.99
CA LYS A 129 -18.97 -83.66 58.27
C LYS A 129 -20.26 -83.02 57.76
N SER A 130 -20.83 -83.67 56.75
CA SER A 130 -22.25 -83.89 56.44
C SER A 130 -23.36 -83.18 57.25
N SER A 131 -24.24 -82.53 56.47
CA SER A 131 -25.72 -82.47 56.54
C SER A 131 -26.47 -81.58 57.56
N PRO A 132 -27.74 -81.16 57.28
CA PRO A 132 -28.41 -80.97 55.97
C PRO A 132 -29.28 -79.69 55.84
N ALA A 133 -29.60 -79.34 54.58
CA ALA A 133 -30.83 -78.76 54.04
C ALA A 133 -31.65 -77.71 54.85
N GLN A 134 -31.76 -76.48 54.33
CA GLN A 134 -32.96 -75.67 54.56
C GLN A 134 -33.25 -74.64 53.43
N ASP A 135 -34.20 -75.04 52.58
CA ASP A 135 -35.34 -74.27 52.01
C ASP A 135 -35.10 -72.88 51.37
N ASP A 136 -35.33 -72.85 50.05
CA ASP A 136 -35.43 -71.70 49.14
C ASP A 136 -36.57 -70.74 49.51
N ARG A 137 -36.41 -69.87 50.52
CA ARG A 137 -37.39 -68.80 50.76
C ARG A 137 -36.75 -67.49 51.17
N VAL A 138 -36.34 -66.70 50.18
CA VAL A 138 -36.13 -65.25 50.34
C VAL A 138 -37.40 -64.63 50.98
N PRO A 139 -37.29 -63.99 52.17
CA PRO A 139 -38.46 -63.50 52.88
C PRO A 139 -39.18 -62.42 52.06
N PRO A 140 -40.52 -62.37 52.09
CA PRO A 140 -41.31 -61.49 51.22
C PRO A 140 -40.93 -60.01 51.38
N ALA A 141 -40.50 -59.60 52.57
CA ALA A 141 -39.99 -58.25 52.85
C ALA A 141 -38.73 -57.89 52.04
N LEU A 142 -37.81 -58.84 51.82
CA LEU A 142 -36.58 -58.61 51.07
C LEU A 142 -36.86 -58.51 49.56
N LYS A 143 -37.84 -59.26 49.04
CA LYS A 143 -38.28 -59.15 47.64
C LYS A 143 -38.92 -57.79 47.34
N VAL A 144 -39.75 -57.27 48.26
CA VAL A 144 -40.36 -55.94 48.13
C VAL A 144 -39.31 -54.84 48.24
N ALA A 145 -38.33 -54.97 49.14
CA ALA A 145 -37.22 -54.03 49.25
C ALA A 145 -36.34 -54.03 47.99
N LEU A 146 -36.03 -55.20 47.41
CA LEU A 146 -35.25 -55.31 46.18
C LEU A 146 -35.98 -54.70 44.98
N LEU A 147 -37.30 -54.91 44.88
CA LEU A 147 -38.13 -54.30 43.84
C LEU A 147 -38.25 -52.77 44.00
N ALA A 148 -38.34 -52.28 45.24
CA ALA A 148 -38.35 -50.84 45.51
C ALA A 148 -37.01 -50.18 45.13
N VAL A 149 -35.89 -50.80 45.47
CA VAL A 149 -34.55 -50.32 45.08
C VAL A 149 -34.37 -50.36 43.57
N LEU A 150 -34.82 -51.43 42.90
CA LEU A 150 -34.80 -51.51 41.44
C LEU A 150 -35.66 -50.42 40.79
N GLY A 151 -36.83 -50.13 41.35
CA GLY A 151 -37.70 -49.04 40.90
C GLY A 151 -37.03 -47.67 41.01
N VAL A 152 -36.35 -47.39 42.13
CA VAL A 152 -35.59 -46.13 42.31
C VAL A 152 -34.44 -46.03 41.31
N ILE A 153 -33.72 -47.13 41.06
CA ILE A 153 -32.64 -47.15 40.05
C ILE A 153 -33.20 -46.89 38.66
N VAL A 154 -34.32 -47.49 38.28
CA VAL A 154 -34.96 -47.26 36.98
C VAL A 154 -35.41 -45.81 36.85
N VAL A 155 -36.00 -45.21 37.89
CA VAL A 155 -36.37 -43.79 37.87
C VAL A 155 -35.13 -42.90 37.76
N ALA A 156 -34.06 -43.20 38.49
CA ALA A 156 -32.80 -42.46 38.41
C ALA A 156 -32.16 -42.57 37.02
N VAL A 157 -32.24 -43.73 36.36
CA VAL A 157 -31.77 -43.92 34.99
C VAL A 157 -32.65 -43.16 34.00
N VAL A 158 -33.97 -43.17 34.14
CA VAL A 158 -34.88 -42.43 33.24
C VAL A 158 -34.70 -40.92 33.40
N VAL A 159 -34.57 -40.43 34.63
CA VAL A 159 -34.28 -39.02 34.92
C VAL A 159 -32.88 -38.66 34.42
N GLY A 160 -31.88 -39.50 34.68
CA GLY A 160 -30.51 -39.31 34.19
C GLY A 160 -30.45 -39.30 32.67
N LEU A 161 -31.18 -40.19 32.00
CA LEU A 161 -31.26 -40.26 30.54
C LEU A 161 -32.06 -39.08 29.97
N GLY A 162 -33.09 -38.59 30.67
CA GLY A 162 -33.83 -37.39 30.31
C GLY A 162 -32.98 -36.12 30.41
N VAL A 163 -32.20 -35.99 31.49
CA VAL A 163 -31.22 -34.90 31.67
C VAL A 163 -30.09 -35.01 30.63
N PHE A 164 -29.63 -36.22 30.34
CA PHE A 164 -28.63 -36.49 29.31
C PHE A 164 -29.14 -36.12 27.90
N MET A 165 -30.35 -36.55 27.53
CA MET A 165 -30.99 -36.15 26.27
C MET A 165 -31.24 -34.64 26.17
N ALA A 166 -31.62 -34.00 27.28
CA ALA A 166 -31.84 -32.56 27.32
C ALA A 166 -30.52 -31.76 27.17
N THR A 167 -29.41 -32.29 27.67
CA THR A 167 -28.07 -31.69 27.53
C THR A 167 -27.40 -32.01 26.19
N PHE A 168 -27.83 -33.08 25.49
CA PHE A 168 -27.37 -33.44 24.14
C PHE A 168 -28.26 -32.91 22.99
N ARG A 169 -29.01 -31.82 23.21
CA ARG A 169 -29.72 -31.14 22.10
C ARG A 169 -28.70 -30.56 21.12
N LYS A 170 -28.65 -31.12 19.91
CA LYS A 170 -27.79 -30.65 18.81
C LYS A 170 -28.03 -29.15 18.57
N PRO A 171 -26.98 -28.30 18.51
CA PRO A 171 -27.16 -26.89 18.21
C PRO A 171 -27.82 -26.74 16.84
N GLU A 172 -28.81 -25.85 16.72
CA GLU A 172 -29.44 -25.55 15.42
C GLU A 172 -28.38 -25.02 14.46
N GLU A 173 -28.07 -25.83 13.44
CA GLU A 173 -27.18 -25.47 12.35
C GLU A 173 -27.87 -24.46 11.42
N LYS A 174 -27.63 -23.18 11.65
CA LYS A 174 -28.11 -22.10 10.76
C LYS A 174 -27.06 -21.79 9.70
N ARG A 175 -27.50 -21.63 8.46
CA ARG A 175 -26.64 -21.32 7.32
C ARG A 175 -26.25 -19.85 7.33
N LEU A 176 -24.99 -19.55 7.04
CA LEU A 176 -24.50 -18.18 6.92
C LEU A 176 -25.18 -17.49 5.71
N PRO A 177 -25.81 -16.33 5.90
CA PRO A 177 -26.39 -15.58 4.79
C PRO A 177 -25.29 -15.05 3.86
N GLN A 178 -25.66 -14.61 2.67
CA GLN A 178 -24.72 -13.97 1.75
C GLN A 178 -24.30 -12.61 2.30
N LEU A 179 -23.03 -12.50 2.72
CA LEU A 179 -22.47 -11.27 3.29
C LEU A 179 -21.75 -10.41 2.23
N VAL A 180 -21.25 -11.02 1.15
CA VAL A 180 -20.55 -10.32 0.07
C VAL A 180 -21.54 -9.52 -0.77
N GLY A 181 -21.24 -8.24 -0.99
CA GLY A 181 -22.09 -7.28 -1.70
C GLY A 181 -23.09 -6.54 -0.81
N MET A 182 -23.21 -6.90 0.46
CA MET A 182 -24.05 -6.18 1.42
C MET A 182 -23.28 -5.04 2.10
N LYS A 183 -24.01 -4.01 2.53
CA LYS A 183 -23.48 -2.99 3.45
C LYS A 183 -23.22 -3.62 4.82
N LEU A 184 -22.22 -3.10 5.54
CA LEU A 184 -21.83 -3.61 6.86
C LEU A 184 -23.01 -3.69 7.85
N GLU A 185 -23.90 -2.69 7.85
CA GLU A 185 -25.08 -2.64 8.73
C GLU A 185 -26.07 -3.78 8.42
N ASP A 186 -26.42 -3.96 7.14
CA ASP A 186 -27.35 -5.01 6.71
C ASP A 186 -26.77 -6.41 6.94
N ALA A 187 -25.46 -6.57 6.68
CA ALA A 187 -24.73 -7.80 6.92
C ALA A 187 -24.69 -8.15 8.42
N ARG A 188 -24.55 -7.15 9.29
CA ARG A 188 -24.56 -7.33 10.75
C ARG A 188 -25.93 -7.79 11.24
N LEU A 189 -27.01 -7.20 10.74
CA LEU A 189 -28.38 -7.63 11.03
C LEU A 189 -28.64 -9.07 10.54
N ALA A 190 -28.12 -9.42 9.36
CA ALA A 190 -28.22 -10.78 8.83
C ALA A 190 -27.42 -11.80 9.66
N ALA A 191 -26.23 -11.43 10.14
CA ALA A 191 -25.39 -12.27 10.98
C ALA A 191 -25.99 -12.47 12.39
N GLU A 192 -26.64 -11.44 12.94
CA GLU A 192 -27.32 -11.51 14.25
C GLU A 192 -28.46 -12.54 14.24
N LYS A 193 -29.23 -12.64 13.15
CA LYS A 193 -30.27 -13.69 12.98
C LYS A 193 -29.72 -15.12 13.06
N VAL A 194 -28.44 -15.28 12.72
CA VAL A 194 -27.71 -16.57 12.72
C VAL A 194 -26.83 -16.69 13.98
N ASN A 195 -26.88 -15.70 14.89
CA ASN A 195 -26.08 -15.62 16.11
C ASN A 195 -24.57 -15.65 15.83
N VAL A 196 -24.13 -15.06 14.72
CA VAL A 196 -22.72 -14.98 14.30
C VAL A 196 -22.19 -13.58 14.56
N ARG A 197 -20.97 -13.47 15.07
CA ARG A 197 -20.29 -12.19 15.29
C ARG A 197 -19.45 -11.83 14.06
N LEU A 198 -19.69 -10.66 13.46
CA LEU A 198 -18.83 -10.16 12.39
C LEU A 198 -17.67 -9.35 12.97
N VAL A 199 -16.47 -9.62 12.47
CA VAL A 199 -15.26 -8.82 12.74
C VAL A 199 -14.88 -8.10 11.45
N PRO A 200 -15.19 -6.80 11.32
CA PRO A 200 -14.89 -6.05 10.10
C PRO A 200 -13.41 -5.66 10.05
N TYR A 201 -12.81 -5.84 8.88
CA TYR A 201 -11.49 -5.32 8.50
C TYR A 201 -11.68 -4.35 7.35
N GLU A 202 -11.10 -3.17 7.44
CA GLU A 202 -11.23 -2.17 6.38
C GLU A 202 -10.02 -2.22 5.44
N GLU A 203 -10.30 -2.32 4.13
CA GLU A 203 -9.26 -2.35 3.10
C GLU A 203 -9.65 -1.45 1.92
N TRP A 204 -8.65 -0.83 1.28
CA TRP A 204 -8.86 -0.02 0.08
C TRP A 204 -9.10 -0.95 -1.11
N ASN A 205 -10.25 -0.82 -1.76
CA ASN A 205 -10.64 -1.63 -2.90
C ASN A 205 -11.60 -0.85 -3.81
N ASP A 206 -11.78 -1.31 -5.05
CA ASP A 206 -12.62 -0.63 -6.05
C ASP A 206 -14.14 -0.82 -5.83
N ALA A 207 -14.52 -1.61 -4.83
CA ALA A 207 -15.91 -1.74 -4.40
C ALA A 207 -16.39 -0.49 -3.64
N GLU A 208 -17.70 -0.24 -3.66
CA GLU A 208 -18.30 0.90 -2.97
C GLU A 208 -17.90 0.98 -1.48
N PRO A 209 -17.64 2.20 -0.95
CA PRO A 209 -17.32 2.39 0.46
C PRO A 209 -18.40 1.82 1.38
N GLY A 210 -17.99 1.01 2.36
CA GLY A 210 -18.89 0.38 3.33
C GLY A 210 -19.49 -0.95 2.90
N THR A 211 -19.18 -1.42 1.69
CA THR A 211 -19.64 -2.70 1.15
C THR A 211 -18.63 -3.81 1.45
N ILE A 212 -19.12 -4.98 1.88
CA ILE A 212 -18.28 -6.15 2.12
C ILE A 212 -17.92 -6.77 0.76
N PHE A 213 -16.63 -6.80 0.43
CA PHE A 213 -16.15 -7.37 -0.84
C PHE A 213 -15.57 -8.78 -0.69
N LYS A 214 -15.24 -9.18 0.55
CA LYS A 214 -14.68 -10.50 0.85
C LYS A 214 -15.11 -10.94 2.23
N SER A 215 -15.42 -12.23 2.37
CA SER A 215 -15.71 -12.88 3.66
C SER A 215 -14.83 -14.11 3.83
N GLU A 216 -14.48 -14.43 5.07
CA GLU A 216 -13.68 -15.62 5.38
C GLU A 216 -14.47 -16.91 5.13
N VAL A 217 -15.76 -16.87 5.43
CA VAL A 217 -16.69 -17.97 5.21
C VAL A 217 -17.62 -17.57 4.08
N GLU A 218 -17.70 -18.44 3.06
CA GLU A 218 -18.60 -18.27 1.93
C GLU A 218 -20.07 -18.38 2.34
N ALA A 219 -20.94 -17.74 1.56
CA ALA A 219 -22.39 -17.80 1.76
C ALA A 219 -22.90 -19.26 1.75
N GLY A 220 -23.82 -19.59 2.65
CA GLY A 220 -24.47 -20.90 2.71
C GLY A 220 -23.73 -21.98 3.51
N ARG A 221 -22.49 -21.72 3.97
CA ARG A 221 -21.78 -22.59 4.91
C ARG A 221 -22.45 -22.58 6.28
N ILE A 222 -22.42 -23.72 6.95
CA ILE A 222 -22.93 -23.87 8.32
C ILE A 222 -21.87 -23.33 9.27
N VAL A 223 -22.24 -22.38 10.12
CA VAL A 223 -21.35 -21.75 11.09
C VAL A 223 -21.93 -21.97 12.49
N PRO A 224 -21.12 -22.41 13.48
CA PRO A 224 -21.61 -22.57 14.85
C PRO A 224 -22.13 -21.23 15.42
N PRO A 225 -23.20 -21.25 16.23
CA PRO A 225 -23.66 -20.05 16.91
C PRO A 225 -22.56 -19.51 17.84
N GLY A 226 -22.37 -18.20 17.82
CA GLY A 226 -21.33 -17.48 18.58
C GLY A 226 -19.96 -17.41 17.89
N HIS A 227 -19.79 -18.04 16.71
CA HIS A 227 -18.53 -17.97 15.97
C HIS A 227 -18.26 -16.55 15.45
N SER A 228 -16.99 -16.17 15.38
CA SER A 228 -16.56 -14.88 14.82
C SER A 228 -16.13 -15.06 13.38
N VAL A 229 -16.82 -14.42 12.44
CA VAL A 229 -16.48 -14.44 11.01
C VAL A 229 -15.80 -13.14 10.64
N ARG A 230 -14.63 -13.22 10.02
CA ARG A 230 -13.94 -12.04 9.49
C ARG A 230 -14.53 -11.64 8.14
N VAL A 231 -14.78 -10.34 8.00
CA VAL A 231 -15.28 -9.74 6.77
C VAL A 231 -14.44 -8.54 6.41
N TRP A 232 -14.16 -8.36 5.12
CA TRP A 232 -13.42 -7.23 4.59
C TRP A 232 -14.38 -6.23 3.98
N VAL A 233 -14.38 -5.03 4.52
CA VAL A 233 -15.21 -3.88 4.13
C VAL A 233 -14.37 -2.96 3.27
N SER A 234 -14.91 -2.55 2.13
CA SER A 234 -14.23 -1.62 1.23
C SER A 234 -14.23 -0.21 1.84
N LYS A 235 -13.06 0.45 1.81
CA LYS A 235 -12.91 1.90 2.08
C LYS A 235 -13.17 2.75 0.83
N GLY A 236 -13.51 2.12 -0.30
CA GLY A 236 -13.52 2.73 -1.62
C GLY A 236 -12.14 2.76 -2.28
N SER A 237 -12.08 3.22 -3.53
CA SER A 237 -10.81 3.35 -4.24
C SER A 237 -9.95 4.42 -3.58
N ARG A 238 -8.65 4.13 -3.43
CA ARG A 238 -7.70 5.11 -2.90
C ARG A 238 -7.52 6.24 -3.92
N MET A 239 -8.06 7.42 -3.63
CA MET A 239 -7.93 8.57 -4.53
C MET A 239 -6.53 9.18 -4.46
N VAL A 240 -5.97 9.52 -5.62
CA VAL A 240 -4.69 10.22 -5.77
C VAL A 240 -4.90 11.46 -6.63
N TRP A 241 -3.99 12.44 -6.50
CA TRP A 241 -4.02 13.66 -7.29
C TRP A 241 -3.23 13.47 -8.58
N VAL A 242 -3.79 13.90 -9.70
CA VAL A 242 -3.10 13.84 -10.99
C VAL A 242 -2.02 14.93 -11.02
N PRO A 243 -0.73 14.57 -11.21
CA PRO A 243 0.36 15.53 -11.30
C PRO A 243 0.30 16.34 -12.60
N GLN A 244 1.09 17.40 -12.67
CA GLN A 244 1.31 18.13 -13.91
C GLN A 244 2.36 17.39 -14.74
N LEU A 245 1.97 17.01 -15.95
CA LEU A 245 2.80 16.28 -16.91
C LEU A 245 3.06 17.10 -18.18
N THR A 246 2.39 18.26 -18.35
CA THR A 246 2.63 19.16 -19.48
C THR A 246 4.06 19.71 -19.47
N ASN A 247 4.65 19.84 -20.65
CA ASN A 247 6.06 20.23 -20.86
C ASN A 247 7.08 19.31 -20.14
N LEU A 248 6.71 18.06 -19.83
CA LEU A 248 7.68 17.03 -19.46
C LEU A 248 7.97 16.12 -20.65
N SER A 249 9.14 15.48 -20.63
CA SER A 249 9.44 14.35 -21.51
C SER A 249 8.62 13.12 -21.14
N LYS A 250 8.54 12.14 -22.04
CA LYS A 250 7.83 10.87 -21.78
C LYS A 250 8.33 10.17 -20.51
N ASP A 251 9.64 10.08 -20.34
CA ASP A 251 10.26 9.36 -19.24
C ASP A 251 10.01 10.07 -17.89
N GLU A 252 10.09 11.40 -17.89
CA GLU A 252 9.76 12.22 -16.71
C GLU A 252 8.27 12.14 -16.36
N ALA A 253 7.40 12.13 -17.37
CA ALA A 253 5.96 11.98 -17.19
C ALA A 253 5.61 10.60 -16.60
N GLU A 254 6.24 9.53 -17.10
CA GLU A 254 6.06 8.17 -16.59
C GLU A 254 6.57 8.03 -15.14
N ALA A 255 7.72 8.64 -14.83
CA ALA A 255 8.23 8.69 -13.47
C ALA A 255 7.29 9.46 -12.51
N ALA A 256 6.74 10.59 -12.96
CA ALA A 256 5.79 11.37 -12.18
C ALA A 256 4.47 10.63 -11.95
N LEU A 257 3.95 9.91 -12.96
CA LEU A 257 2.78 9.05 -12.86
C LEU A 257 3.01 7.91 -11.87
N THR A 258 4.13 7.20 -12.00
CA THR A 258 4.50 6.08 -11.11
C THR A 258 4.62 6.54 -9.67
N LYS A 259 5.24 7.71 -9.43
CA LYS A 259 5.35 8.33 -8.11
C LYS A 259 3.98 8.70 -7.51
N ALA A 260 3.04 9.14 -8.34
CA ALA A 260 1.67 9.41 -7.94
C ALA A 260 0.80 8.15 -7.79
N GLY A 261 1.31 6.98 -8.20
CA GLY A 261 0.55 5.72 -8.20
C GLY A 261 -0.47 5.63 -9.33
N LEU A 262 -0.23 6.32 -10.44
CA LEU A 262 -1.01 6.30 -11.68
C LEU A 262 -0.27 5.51 -12.75
N THR A 263 -0.96 5.16 -13.83
CA THR A 263 -0.38 4.42 -14.95
C THR A 263 -0.37 5.27 -16.23
N LEU A 264 0.57 4.98 -17.13
CA LEU A 264 0.59 5.59 -18.45
C LEU A 264 -0.51 4.97 -19.32
N GLY A 265 -1.39 5.79 -19.86
CA GLY A 265 -2.47 5.40 -20.75
C GLY A 265 -2.07 5.44 -22.22
N THR A 266 -2.98 5.90 -23.08
CA THR A 266 -2.69 6.10 -24.50
C THR A 266 -1.74 7.29 -24.69
N VAL A 267 -0.81 7.16 -25.62
CA VAL A 267 0.12 8.23 -25.99
C VAL A 267 -0.15 8.58 -27.45
N ASP A 268 -0.90 9.66 -27.64
CA ASP A 268 -1.18 10.22 -28.96
C ASP A 268 -0.11 11.25 -29.32
N ARG A 269 0.03 11.54 -30.61
CA ARG A 269 0.96 12.55 -31.12
C ARG A 269 0.22 13.63 -31.90
N ALA A 270 0.63 14.87 -31.72
CA ALA A 270 0.08 16.03 -32.42
C ALA A 270 1.17 17.05 -32.71
N PHE A 271 1.05 17.76 -33.82
CA PHE A 271 1.96 18.87 -34.14
C PHE A 271 1.69 20.08 -33.25
N SER A 272 2.74 20.75 -32.80
CA SER A 272 2.65 21.98 -32.01
C SER A 272 3.83 22.90 -32.29
N ASP A 273 3.53 24.16 -32.63
CA ASP A 273 4.55 25.19 -32.84
C ASP A 273 5.07 25.78 -31.50
N ARG A 274 4.43 25.43 -30.38
CA ARG A 274 4.75 25.99 -29.03
C ARG A 274 5.42 24.99 -28.10
N VAL A 275 5.21 23.69 -28.32
CA VAL A 275 5.73 22.62 -27.46
C VAL A 275 6.84 21.88 -28.22
N PRO A 276 8.06 21.76 -27.67
CA PRO A 276 9.15 21.07 -28.35
C PRO A 276 8.83 19.61 -28.67
N LEU A 277 9.48 19.05 -29.69
CA LEU A 277 9.38 17.63 -30.07
C LEU A 277 9.60 16.72 -28.85
N ASP A 278 8.76 15.68 -28.73
CA ASP A 278 8.76 14.67 -27.65
C ASP A 278 8.42 15.18 -26.24
N TYR A 279 7.83 16.37 -26.12
CA TYR A 279 7.25 16.88 -24.89
C TYR A 279 5.72 16.74 -24.87
N VAL A 280 5.15 16.58 -23.68
CA VAL A 280 3.70 16.46 -23.49
C VAL A 280 3.01 17.81 -23.72
N ILE A 281 2.13 17.86 -24.73
CA ILE A 281 1.24 18.98 -25.04
C ILE A 281 0.09 19.04 -24.03
N SER A 282 -0.59 17.91 -23.84
CA SER A 282 -1.76 17.80 -22.98
C SER A 282 -1.84 16.44 -22.32
N GLN A 283 -2.60 16.39 -21.23
CA GLN A 283 -2.87 15.17 -20.47
C GLN A 283 -4.37 15.09 -20.17
N GLU A 284 -4.87 13.87 -20.06
CA GLU A 284 -6.23 13.57 -19.61
C GLU A 284 -6.16 12.33 -18.70
N PRO A 285 -6.59 12.37 -17.43
CA PRO A 285 -7.28 13.46 -16.73
C PRO A 285 -6.41 14.70 -16.41
N ARG A 286 -7.06 15.81 -16.06
CA ARG A 286 -6.38 17.12 -15.93
C ARG A 286 -5.54 17.21 -14.66
N LYS A 287 -4.53 18.09 -14.67
CA LYS A 287 -3.73 18.44 -13.48
C LYS A 287 -4.64 18.79 -12.30
N GLY A 288 -4.37 18.19 -11.14
CA GLY A 288 -5.09 18.49 -9.90
C GLY A 288 -6.46 17.82 -9.80
N GLU A 289 -6.82 16.95 -10.74
CA GLU A 289 -8.00 16.11 -10.63
C GLU A 289 -7.76 14.98 -9.61
N ARG A 290 -8.82 14.53 -8.92
CA ARG A 290 -8.75 13.40 -8.00
C ARG A 290 -9.30 12.17 -8.70
N VAL A 291 -8.44 11.17 -8.88
CA VAL A 291 -8.79 9.93 -9.57
C VAL A 291 -8.41 8.71 -8.73
N PRO A 292 -9.03 7.55 -8.96
CA PRO A 292 -8.60 6.30 -8.34
C PRO A 292 -7.12 6.00 -8.62
N ARG A 293 -6.41 5.47 -7.62
CA ARG A 293 -5.06 4.96 -7.81
C ARG A 293 -5.05 3.89 -8.90
N GLY A 294 -4.06 3.93 -9.79
CA GLY A 294 -3.95 3.02 -10.93
C GLY A 294 -4.67 3.49 -12.19
N THR A 295 -5.44 4.59 -12.13
CA THR A 295 -6.06 5.20 -13.32
C THR A 295 -5.01 5.52 -14.38
N ALA A 296 -5.33 5.19 -15.63
CA ALA A 296 -4.50 5.47 -16.78
C ALA A 296 -4.63 6.95 -17.18
N VAL A 297 -3.49 7.63 -17.36
CA VAL A 297 -3.44 9.01 -17.83
C VAL A 297 -2.97 9.02 -19.27
N ASN A 298 -3.83 9.48 -20.16
CA ASN A 298 -3.56 9.63 -21.57
C ASN A 298 -2.75 10.92 -21.80
N LEU A 299 -1.76 10.85 -22.68
CA LEU A 299 -0.87 11.95 -23.01
C LEU A 299 -0.95 12.24 -24.50
N VAL A 300 -0.90 13.52 -24.86
CA VAL A 300 -0.66 13.95 -26.24
C VAL A 300 0.75 14.54 -26.29
N MET A 301 1.64 13.93 -27.05
CA MET A 301 3.02 14.36 -27.25
C MET A 301 3.16 15.23 -28.50
N SER A 302 4.13 16.14 -28.48
CA SER A 302 4.43 17.01 -29.61
C SER A 302 5.30 16.31 -30.65
N ASP A 303 4.88 16.36 -31.91
CA ASP A 303 5.71 16.04 -33.09
C ASP A 303 6.51 17.26 -33.60
N GLY A 304 6.52 18.35 -32.83
CA GLY A 304 7.14 19.61 -33.25
C GLY A 304 6.23 20.42 -34.19
N PRO A 305 6.74 21.52 -34.76
CA PRO A 305 5.99 22.34 -35.69
C PRO A 305 5.64 21.51 -36.93
N LYS A 306 4.42 21.70 -37.46
CA LYS A 306 4.01 20.99 -38.67
C LYS A 306 4.87 21.49 -39.83
N GLU A 307 5.64 20.59 -40.44
CA GLU A 307 6.30 20.89 -41.71
C GLU A 307 5.21 21.21 -42.73
N THR A 308 5.11 22.48 -43.13
CA THR A 308 4.24 22.88 -44.23
C THR A 308 4.85 22.33 -45.51
N ASP A 309 4.35 21.18 -45.96
CA ASP A 309 4.62 20.66 -47.30
C ASP A 309 4.23 21.73 -48.33
N GLY A 310 5.23 22.44 -48.88
CA GLY A 310 5.02 23.31 -50.04
C GLY A 310 5.79 24.62 -50.09
N ALA A 311 7.12 24.57 -50.06
CA ALA A 311 7.95 25.48 -50.88
C ALA A 311 9.34 24.87 -51.03
N ALA A 312 9.52 24.05 -52.08
CA ALA A 312 10.86 23.71 -52.55
C ALA A 312 11.63 25.01 -52.85
N PRO A 313 12.93 25.12 -52.54
CA PRO A 313 13.72 26.28 -52.91
C PRO A 313 13.86 26.33 -54.44
N SER A 314 13.05 27.15 -55.10
CA SER A 314 13.26 27.50 -56.51
C SER A 314 14.49 28.39 -56.63
N PHE A 315 15.47 27.92 -57.43
CA PHE A 315 16.63 28.70 -57.83
C PHE A 315 16.21 30.05 -58.43
N PRO A 316 16.86 31.18 -58.10
CA PRO A 316 16.52 32.48 -58.69
C PRO A 316 16.95 32.52 -60.16
N GLY A 317 15.97 32.53 -61.07
CA GLY A 317 16.13 33.10 -62.40
C GLY A 317 16.23 34.64 -62.31
N PRO A 318 16.75 35.33 -63.35
CA PRO A 318 16.95 36.77 -63.31
C PRO A 318 15.62 37.53 -63.09
N PRO A 319 15.65 38.70 -62.42
CA PRO A 319 14.46 39.32 -61.86
C PRO A 319 13.53 39.88 -62.95
N GLU A 320 12.30 39.37 -63.00
CA GLU A 320 11.14 40.08 -63.56
C GLU A 320 10.38 40.81 -62.43
N PRO A 321 9.73 41.96 -62.72
CA PRO A 321 9.23 42.88 -61.71
C PRO A 321 8.04 42.29 -60.94
N ALA A 322 8.07 42.48 -59.62
CA ALA A 322 7.09 41.93 -58.67
C ALA A 322 5.67 42.50 -58.86
N PRO A 323 4.61 41.69 -58.71
CA PRO A 323 3.25 42.19 -58.46
C PRO A 323 3.12 42.68 -57.01
N GLU A 324 2.30 43.71 -56.82
CA GLU A 324 2.10 44.46 -55.57
C GLU A 324 1.59 43.59 -54.39
N PRO A 325 1.97 43.90 -53.14
CA PRO A 325 1.49 43.17 -51.96
C PRO A 325 0.04 43.56 -51.63
N SER A 326 -0.83 42.55 -51.56
CA SER A 326 -2.18 42.64 -51.00
C SER A 326 -2.14 42.99 -49.52
N ALA A 327 -2.81 44.09 -49.17
CA ALA A 327 -3.02 44.60 -47.83
C ALA A 327 -4.07 43.78 -47.07
N ASP A 328 -3.69 42.87 -46.17
CA ASP A 328 -4.55 42.51 -45.02
C ASP A 328 -3.88 41.65 -43.91
N SER A 329 -2.74 42.09 -43.37
CA SER A 329 -2.16 41.47 -42.16
C SER A 329 -1.42 42.51 -41.32
N ALA A 330 -2.16 43.55 -40.95
CA ALA A 330 -1.61 44.69 -40.25
C ALA A 330 -1.61 44.43 -38.73
N VAL A 331 -0.43 44.10 -38.20
CA VAL A 331 -0.17 43.86 -36.78
C VAL A 331 -0.01 45.21 -36.07
N GLU A 332 -0.83 45.49 -35.07
CA GLU A 332 -0.68 46.66 -34.19
C GLU A 332 0.48 46.46 -33.21
N SER A 333 1.37 47.45 -33.07
CA SER A 333 2.45 47.42 -32.07
C SER A 333 2.71 48.83 -31.53
N THR A 334 3.02 48.94 -30.24
CA THR A 334 3.35 50.20 -29.58
C THR A 334 4.86 50.39 -29.54
N GLN A 335 5.36 51.49 -30.10
CA GLN A 335 6.79 51.77 -30.20
C GLN A 335 7.14 53.16 -29.62
N ASP A 336 8.27 53.21 -28.92
CA ASP A 336 8.83 54.43 -28.35
C ASP A 336 9.91 54.99 -29.30
N PHE A 337 9.85 56.28 -29.62
CA PHE A 337 10.84 56.94 -30.46
C PHE A 337 11.74 57.84 -29.61
N ARG A 338 13.07 57.68 -29.75
CA ARG A 338 14.05 58.60 -29.16
C ARG A 338 14.69 59.41 -30.27
N ILE A 339 14.55 60.73 -30.19
CA ILE A 339 15.07 61.67 -31.18
C ILE A 339 16.01 62.62 -30.45
N THR A 340 17.27 62.68 -30.87
CA THR A 340 18.27 63.59 -30.27
C THR A 340 18.36 64.87 -31.11
N ILE A 341 18.04 66.02 -30.52
CA ILE A 341 18.09 67.32 -31.22
C ILE A 341 19.47 67.95 -30.97
N ARG A 342 20.29 68.10 -32.03
CA ARG A 342 21.68 68.61 -31.97
C ARG A 342 21.93 69.82 -32.87
N ASP A 343 21.02 70.79 -32.89
CA ASP A 343 21.07 71.88 -33.88
C ASP A 343 21.68 73.19 -33.32
N GLY A 344 22.09 73.26 -32.05
CA GLY A 344 22.95 74.36 -31.56
C GLY A 344 22.38 75.80 -31.67
N ARG A 345 21.07 75.97 -31.91
CA ARG A 345 20.41 77.30 -32.02
C ARG A 345 19.22 77.47 -31.07
N GLY A 346 19.25 76.85 -29.89
CA GLY A 346 18.23 77.08 -28.85
C GLY A 346 16.85 76.46 -29.15
N ALA A 347 15.83 76.86 -28.37
CA ALA A 347 14.50 76.24 -28.39
C ALA A 347 13.68 76.63 -29.64
N ARG A 348 13.15 75.62 -30.34
CA ARG A 348 12.41 75.77 -31.62
C ARG A 348 11.13 74.96 -31.61
N ARG A 349 10.20 75.24 -32.53
CA ARG A 349 9.03 74.39 -32.71
C ARG A 349 9.46 73.11 -33.41
N VAL A 350 9.26 71.97 -32.76
CA VAL A 350 9.57 70.64 -33.28
C VAL A 350 8.26 69.91 -33.52
N ARG A 351 8.01 69.51 -34.77
CA ARG A 351 6.92 68.60 -35.13
C ARG A 351 7.50 67.27 -35.55
N VAL A 352 7.02 66.18 -34.97
CA VAL A 352 7.40 64.81 -35.32
C VAL A 352 6.18 64.14 -35.92
N GLU A 353 6.30 63.72 -37.17
CA GLU A 353 5.29 62.95 -37.88
C GLU A 353 5.80 61.55 -38.16
N TYR A 354 4.90 60.59 -38.23
CA TYR A 354 5.21 59.24 -38.64
C TYR A 354 4.19 58.75 -39.66
N ASP A 355 4.68 57.93 -40.59
CA ASP A 355 3.92 57.35 -41.68
C ASP A 355 3.78 55.85 -41.42
N ASP A 356 2.56 55.38 -41.25
CA ASP A 356 2.24 53.97 -41.04
C ASP A 356 1.25 53.45 -42.11
N ALA A 357 0.70 52.24 -41.95
CA ALA A 357 -0.21 51.66 -42.94
C ALA A 357 -1.55 52.42 -43.09
N ASP A 358 -1.94 53.24 -42.10
CA ASP A 358 -3.19 53.97 -42.07
C ASP A 358 -3.01 55.46 -42.49
N GLY A 359 -1.77 55.96 -42.52
CA GLY A 359 -1.38 57.25 -43.11
C GLY A 359 -0.37 58.05 -42.26
N THR A 360 -0.27 59.36 -42.54
CA THR A 360 0.60 60.27 -41.78
C THR A 360 -0.07 60.72 -40.49
N HIS A 361 0.61 60.53 -39.37
CA HIS A 361 0.15 60.89 -38.04
C HIS A 361 1.19 61.75 -37.31
N THR A 362 0.73 62.74 -36.55
CA THR A 362 1.62 63.59 -35.74
C THR A 362 1.82 62.97 -34.37
N ALA A 363 3.06 62.59 -34.05
CA ALA A 363 3.43 62.03 -32.74
C ALA A 363 3.73 63.11 -31.70
N PHE A 364 4.21 64.29 -32.14
CA PHE A 364 4.54 65.41 -31.26
C PHE A 364 4.51 66.74 -32.03
N ASP A 365 3.99 67.81 -31.42
CA ASP A 365 4.11 69.19 -31.93
C ASP A 365 4.25 70.13 -30.72
N GLY A 366 5.40 70.80 -30.58
CA GLY A 366 5.67 71.66 -29.43
C GLY A 366 7.02 72.37 -29.49
N ILE A 367 7.25 73.33 -28.59
CA ILE A 367 8.54 74.04 -28.49
C ILE A 367 9.49 73.23 -27.63
N GLN A 368 10.63 72.82 -28.19
CA GLN A 368 11.63 72.01 -27.50
C GLN A 368 13.01 72.66 -27.56
N GLY A 369 13.71 72.68 -26.42
CA GLY A 369 15.11 73.10 -26.30
C GLY A 369 16.10 72.01 -26.71
N GLU A 370 17.40 72.32 -26.68
CA GLU A 370 18.47 71.36 -26.97
C GLU A 370 18.44 70.19 -25.97
N GLY A 371 18.39 68.96 -26.49
CA GLY A 371 18.29 67.76 -25.66
C GLY A 371 17.71 66.55 -26.40
N GLU A 372 17.54 65.46 -25.64
CA GLU A 372 16.89 64.23 -26.11
C GLU A 372 15.38 64.35 -25.94
N LEU A 373 14.64 64.33 -27.05
CA LEU A 373 13.18 64.26 -27.05
C LEU A 373 12.76 62.79 -27.14
N VAL A 374 12.18 62.29 -26.04
CA VAL A 374 11.58 60.96 -26.00
C VAL A 374 10.09 61.11 -26.24
N VAL A 375 9.61 60.62 -27.38
CA VAL A 375 8.18 60.61 -27.71
C VAL A 375 7.61 59.27 -27.26
N PRO A 376 6.80 59.24 -26.18
CA PRO A 376 6.36 57.98 -25.59
C PRO A 376 5.22 57.33 -26.39
N ALA A 377 5.35 56.01 -26.59
CA ALA A 377 4.27 55.07 -26.90
C ALA A 377 3.28 55.48 -28.00
N VAL A 378 3.76 55.53 -29.23
CA VAL A 378 2.91 55.71 -30.41
C VAL A 378 2.42 54.34 -30.89
N ARG A 379 1.11 54.18 -31.10
CA ARG A 379 0.53 52.96 -31.66
C ARG A 379 0.66 53.03 -33.18
N VAL A 380 1.47 52.13 -33.73
CA VAL A 380 1.81 52.11 -35.15
C VAL A 380 1.38 50.79 -35.77
N ARG A 381 0.87 50.84 -37.00
CA ARG A 381 0.34 49.68 -37.71
C ARG A 381 1.13 49.44 -38.99
N GLY A 382 1.69 48.24 -39.18
CA GLY A 382 2.44 47.90 -40.40
C GLY A 382 3.76 47.16 -40.14
N THR A 383 4.62 47.08 -41.15
CA THR A 383 5.92 46.39 -41.09
C THR A 383 7.10 47.32 -40.81
N SER A 384 6.96 48.61 -41.11
CA SER A 384 7.97 49.65 -40.89
C SER A 384 7.30 51.01 -40.81
N VAL A 385 7.84 51.91 -40.00
CA VAL A 385 7.35 53.28 -39.87
C VAL A 385 8.41 54.24 -40.36
N THR A 386 8.02 55.23 -41.16
CA THR A 386 8.90 56.33 -41.55
C THR A 386 8.63 57.50 -40.62
N VAL A 387 9.63 57.93 -39.84
CA VAL A 387 9.51 59.10 -38.97
C VAL A 387 10.14 60.29 -39.66
N ARG A 388 9.42 61.42 -39.72
CA ARG A 388 9.87 62.71 -40.24
C ARG A 388 9.86 63.73 -39.10
N VAL A 389 10.94 64.50 -38.99
CA VAL A 389 11.07 65.56 -37.99
C VAL A 389 11.15 66.89 -38.72
N TYR A 390 10.33 67.84 -38.29
CA TYR A 390 10.28 69.20 -38.80
C TYR A 390 10.75 70.16 -37.71
N TYR A 391 11.59 71.10 -38.10
CA TYR A 391 12.02 72.22 -37.27
C TYR A 391 11.48 73.51 -37.88
N ASP A 392 10.66 74.26 -37.13
CA ASP A 392 10.04 75.50 -37.61
C ASP A 392 9.32 75.34 -38.96
N ASP A 393 8.62 74.20 -39.11
CA ASP A 393 7.87 73.76 -40.30
C ASP A 393 8.72 73.38 -41.54
N ASP A 394 10.05 73.43 -41.46
CA ASP A 394 10.96 72.90 -42.48
C ASP A 394 11.35 71.44 -42.15
N PRO A 395 11.22 70.49 -43.11
CA PRO A 395 11.60 69.11 -42.90
C PRO A 395 13.13 68.97 -42.88
N ASP A 396 13.66 68.31 -41.85
CA ASP A 396 15.09 68.00 -41.79
C ASP A 396 15.38 66.63 -42.43
N PRO A 397 16.06 66.60 -43.60
CA PRO A 397 16.38 65.35 -44.28
C PRO A 397 17.38 64.49 -43.50
N ALA A 398 18.15 65.06 -42.56
CA ALA A 398 19.13 64.31 -41.76
C ALA A 398 18.48 63.45 -40.66
N THR A 399 17.23 63.74 -40.31
CA THR A 399 16.52 63.11 -39.18
C THR A 399 15.33 62.24 -39.64
N THR A 400 15.19 62.03 -40.95
CA THR A 400 14.21 61.09 -41.51
C THR A 400 14.80 59.68 -41.51
N PHE A 401 14.22 58.77 -40.72
CA PHE A 401 14.65 57.37 -40.69
C PHE A 401 13.49 56.40 -40.74
N LYS A 402 13.72 55.27 -41.43
CA LYS A 402 12.77 54.17 -41.53
C LYS A 402 13.12 53.13 -40.47
N GLN A 403 12.22 52.88 -39.54
CA GLN A 403 12.44 51.91 -38.47
C GLN A 403 11.56 50.68 -38.66
N PRO A 404 12.11 49.45 -38.65
CA PRO A 404 11.30 48.24 -38.64
C PRO A 404 10.58 48.13 -37.30
N ILE A 405 9.29 47.78 -37.33
CA ILE A 405 8.49 47.60 -36.12
C ILE A 405 9.00 46.33 -35.42
N ARG A 406 9.68 46.50 -34.28
CA ARG A 406 10.16 45.38 -33.46
C ARG A 406 9.00 44.85 -32.63
N ARG A 407 8.63 43.58 -32.82
CA ARG A 407 7.72 42.88 -31.91
C ARG A 407 8.33 42.92 -30.50
N ARG A 408 7.68 43.60 -29.55
CA ARG A 408 7.99 43.39 -28.13
C ARG A 408 7.56 41.97 -27.77
N SER A 409 8.50 41.05 -27.71
CA SER A 409 8.36 39.84 -26.92
C SER A 409 8.11 40.28 -25.48
N ARG A 410 6.90 40.03 -24.94
CA ARG A 410 6.67 40.15 -23.50
C ARG A 410 7.50 39.06 -22.82
N GLU A 411 8.62 39.44 -22.22
CA GLU A 411 9.17 38.74 -21.04
C GLU A 411 8.26 38.97 -19.83
#